data_AF-A0A317UVV3-F1
#
_entry.id   AF-A0A317UVV3-F1
#
_cell.length_a   1.000
_cell.length_b   1.000
_cell.length_c   1.000
_cell.angle_alpha   90.00
_cell.angle_beta   90.00
_cell.angle_gamma   90.00
#
_symmetry.space_group_name_H-M   'P 1'
#
loop_
_entity.id
_entity.type
_entity.pdbx_description
1 polymer ?
#
loop_
_entity_poly.entity_id
_entity_poly.type
_entity_poly.pdbx_seq_one_letter_code
_entity_poly.pdbx_strand_id
1 'polypeptide(L)'
;MAKSRPQSKHSRAARRAESPTLDVDKSLTSLPRAQDTTVQRESILSERANAGVSKKTSRKQSKSRAQRLRQQKGMDRAEAVVDQLEKKVNRSINRSKAVHSRKAEWEDQNRKAAATKSMFAGLNDEGDNSDDAMMDDEAPSKSKKRALQPVPAQNLVADEPAGIDVDEDIT
;
A
#
# COMPACT_ATOMS: atom_id res chain seq x y z
N MET A 1 32.91 -63.25 14.37
CA MET A 1 31.84 -64.26 14.24
C MET A 1 32.46 -65.63 14.47
N ALA A 2 31.97 -66.39 15.46
CA ALA A 2 32.56 -67.67 15.85
C ALA A 2 32.38 -68.73 14.74
N LYS A 3 33.43 -69.51 14.45
CA LYS A 3 33.40 -70.59 13.47
C LYS A 3 32.43 -71.68 13.96
N SER A 4 31.50 -72.09 13.09
CA SER A 4 30.59 -73.21 13.33
C SER A 4 31.38 -74.46 13.75
N ARG A 5 31.11 -75.02 14.93
CA ARG A 5 31.72 -76.28 15.39
C ARG A 5 31.12 -77.44 14.58
N PRO A 6 31.94 -78.43 14.16
CA PRO A 6 31.45 -79.57 13.40
C PRO A 6 30.39 -80.32 14.23
N GLN A 7 29.25 -80.60 13.61
CA GLN A 7 28.16 -81.31 14.26
C GLN A 7 28.59 -82.74 14.61
N SER A 8 28.42 -83.12 15.87
CA SER A 8 28.72 -84.48 16.35
C SER A 8 27.78 -85.49 15.70
N LYS A 9 28.35 -86.60 15.21
CA LYS A 9 27.63 -87.70 14.53
C LYS A 9 26.49 -88.29 15.36
N HIS A 10 26.56 -88.19 16.69
CA HIS A 10 25.58 -88.77 17.61
C HIS A 10 24.59 -87.72 18.16
N SER A 11 24.63 -86.48 17.68
CA SER A 11 23.74 -85.43 18.17
C SER A 11 22.29 -85.70 17.76
N ARG A 12 21.34 -85.24 18.58
CA ARG A 12 19.91 -85.36 18.29
C ARG A 12 19.51 -84.60 17.02
N ALA A 13 20.27 -83.56 16.63
CA ALA A 13 20.09 -82.84 15.37
C ALA A 13 20.51 -83.70 14.17
N ALA A 14 21.63 -84.43 14.25
CA ALA A 14 22.06 -85.35 13.20
C ALA A 14 21.03 -86.49 12.97
N ARG A 15 20.46 -87.02 14.06
CA ARG A 15 19.40 -88.05 13.98
C ARG A 15 18.06 -87.53 13.46
N ARG A 16 17.88 -86.21 13.38
CA ARG A 16 16.67 -85.55 12.89
C ARG A 16 16.83 -84.88 11.54
N ALA A 17 18.06 -84.66 11.10
CA ALA A 17 18.33 -83.87 9.91
C ALA A 17 17.68 -84.52 8.68
N GLU A 18 17.60 -85.85 8.60
CA GLU A 18 16.99 -86.55 7.47
C GLU A 18 16.34 -87.86 7.96
N SER A 19 15.01 -87.89 8.06
CA SER A 19 14.28 -89.16 8.11
C SER A 19 14.36 -89.81 6.72
N PRO A 20 14.68 -91.11 6.59
CA PRO A 20 14.94 -91.76 5.29
C PRO A 20 13.83 -91.67 4.23
N THR A 21 12.63 -91.20 4.56
CA THR A 21 11.47 -91.13 3.65
C THR A 21 11.19 -89.73 3.09
N LEU A 22 12.03 -88.74 3.38
CA LEU A 22 11.77 -87.33 3.04
C LEU A 22 12.79 -86.84 2.01
N ASP A 23 12.70 -87.39 0.81
CA ASP A 23 13.44 -86.92 -0.37
C ASP A 23 12.71 -85.70 -0.95
N VAL A 24 13.02 -84.53 -0.41
CA VAL A 24 12.48 -83.25 -0.91
C VAL A 24 13.60 -82.53 -1.64
N ASP A 25 13.33 -82.13 -2.87
CA ASP A 25 14.25 -81.36 -3.70
C ASP A 25 14.59 -80.01 -3.04
N LYS A 26 15.87 -79.84 -2.69
CA LYS A 26 16.43 -78.64 -2.04
C LYS A 26 16.94 -77.62 -3.07
N SER A 27 16.68 -77.82 -4.36
CA SER A 27 17.11 -76.93 -5.45
C SER A 27 16.66 -75.48 -5.28
N LEU A 28 15.50 -75.26 -4.66
CA LEU A 28 14.93 -73.92 -4.42
C LEU A 28 15.62 -73.17 -3.26
N THR A 29 16.37 -73.86 -2.41
CA THR A 29 17.04 -73.22 -1.26
C THR A 29 18.39 -72.59 -1.64
N SER A 30 19.00 -73.01 -2.75
CA SER A 30 20.25 -72.43 -3.26
C SER A 30 20.06 -71.22 -4.19
N LEU A 31 18.82 -70.95 -4.62
CA LEU A 31 18.55 -69.83 -5.52
C LEU A 31 18.60 -68.49 -4.75
N PRO A 32 19.18 -67.43 -5.33
CA PRO A 32 19.13 -66.10 -4.73
C PRO A 32 17.69 -65.62 -4.63
N ARG A 33 17.40 -64.83 -3.58
CA ARG A 33 16.08 -64.26 -3.37
C ARG A 33 15.69 -63.41 -4.59
N ALA A 34 14.45 -63.56 -5.08
CA ALA A 34 13.92 -62.67 -6.10
C ALA A 34 13.93 -61.24 -5.56
N GLN A 35 14.73 -60.37 -6.18
CA GLN A 35 14.73 -58.94 -5.88
C GLN A 35 13.52 -58.32 -6.56
N ASP A 36 12.73 -57.55 -5.81
CA ASP A 36 11.64 -56.76 -6.38
C ASP A 36 12.25 -55.72 -7.32
N THR A 37 12.07 -55.92 -8.63
CA THR A 37 12.42 -54.89 -9.61
C THR A 37 11.40 -53.77 -9.43
N THR A 38 11.81 -52.69 -8.76
CA THR A 38 10.99 -51.48 -8.68
C THR A 38 10.91 -50.89 -10.08
N VAL A 39 9.87 -51.29 -10.83
CA VAL A 39 9.52 -50.65 -12.09
C VAL A 39 9.26 -49.19 -11.74
N GLN A 40 10.20 -48.32 -12.13
CA GLN A 40 10.09 -46.87 -11.99
C GLN A 40 8.90 -46.43 -12.85
N ARG A 41 7.70 -46.37 -12.26
CA ARG A 41 6.54 -45.81 -12.93
C ARG A 41 6.78 -44.32 -13.06
N GLU A 42 6.78 -43.81 -14.28
CA GLU A 42 6.89 -42.37 -14.55
C GLU A 42 5.79 -41.65 -13.77
N SER A 43 6.20 -40.70 -12.93
CA SER A 43 5.28 -40.03 -12.02
C SER A 43 4.33 -39.14 -12.82
N ILE A 44 3.07 -39.54 -12.93
CA ILE A 44 1.94 -38.82 -13.57
C ILE A 44 1.60 -37.47 -12.86
N LEU A 45 2.50 -36.96 -12.01
CA LEU A 45 2.36 -35.70 -11.29
C LEU A 45 3.12 -34.55 -11.97
N SER A 46 4.18 -34.82 -12.74
CA SER A 46 4.93 -33.76 -13.45
C SER A 46 4.10 -33.08 -14.55
N GLU A 47 3.26 -33.83 -15.25
CA GLU A 47 2.33 -33.31 -16.25
C GLU A 47 1.24 -32.40 -15.63
N ARG A 48 0.94 -32.58 -14.34
CA ARG A 48 -0.11 -31.83 -13.64
C ARG A 48 0.35 -30.49 -13.08
N ALA A 49 1.66 -30.27 -12.95
CA ALA A 49 2.22 -29.02 -12.41
C ALA A 49 1.85 -27.79 -13.25
N ASN A 50 1.57 -27.97 -14.54
CA ASN A 50 1.14 -26.91 -15.46
C ASN A 50 -0.28 -27.12 -16.02
N ALA A 51 -1.05 -28.07 -15.47
CA ALA A 51 -2.37 -28.45 -15.98
C ALA A 51 -3.52 -27.51 -15.53
N GLY A 52 -3.21 -26.31 -15.05
CA GLY A 52 -4.19 -25.29 -14.66
C GLY A 52 -4.46 -24.25 -15.76
N VAL A 53 -5.41 -23.34 -15.51
CA VAL A 53 -5.66 -22.16 -16.35
C VAL A 53 -4.45 -21.23 -16.25
N SER A 54 -3.46 -21.42 -17.12
CA SER A 54 -2.38 -20.45 -17.28
C SER A 54 -2.91 -19.26 -18.09
N LYS A 55 -3.06 -18.10 -17.45
CA LYS A 55 -3.28 -16.88 -18.21
C LYS A 55 -1.99 -16.62 -18.99
N LYS A 56 -2.12 -16.41 -20.31
CA LYS A 56 -1.00 -15.95 -21.13
C LYS A 56 -0.48 -14.65 -20.53
N THR A 57 0.58 -14.73 -19.73
CA THR A 57 1.30 -13.54 -19.29
C THR A 57 1.83 -12.93 -20.57
N SER A 58 1.38 -11.71 -20.89
CA SER A 58 1.91 -11.01 -22.05
C SER A 58 3.37 -10.69 -21.72
N ARG A 59 4.29 -11.58 -22.10
CA ARG A 59 5.73 -11.27 -22.20
C ARG A 59 5.85 -9.91 -22.83
N LYS A 60 6.62 -8.98 -22.25
CA LYS A 60 6.85 -7.56 -22.64
C LYS A 60 6.53 -7.22 -24.11
N GLN A 61 5.27 -7.31 -24.52
CA GLN A 61 4.85 -6.98 -25.87
C GLN A 61 4.73 -5.47 -25.87
N SER A 62 5.22 -4.85 -26.93
CA SER A 62 5.08 -3.42 -27.09
C SER A 62 3.58 -3.07 -27.01
N LYS A 63 3.23 -2.12 -26.15
CA LYS A 63 1.83 -1.70 -25.97
C LYS A 63 1.28 -1.27 -27.33
N SER A 64 0.05 -1.69 -27.64
CA SER A 64 -0.66 -1.18 -28.83
C SER A 64 -0.78 0.35 -28.76
N ARG A 65 -0.91 1.02 -29.91
CA ARG A 65 -1.11 2.48 -30.00
C ARG A 65 -2.25 2.96 -29.09
N ALA A 66 -3.38 2.26 -29.10
CA ALA A 66 -4.54 2.60 -28.26
C ALA A 66 -4.24 2.47 -26.75
N GLN A 67 -3.42 1.48 -26.37
CA GLN A 67 -2.99 1.31 -24.98
C GLN A 67 -2.00 2.41 -24.55
N ARG A 68 -1.12 2.85 -25.45
CA ARG A 68 -0.22 3.99 -25.18
C ARG A 68 -1.01 5.28 -24.99
N LEU A 69 -1.98 5.57 -25.87
CA LEU A 69 -2.84 6.75 -25.74
C LEU A 69 -3.63 6.76 -24.42
N ARG A 70 -4.17 5.60 -24.01
CA ARG A 70 -4.83 5.48 -22.69
C ARG A 70 -3.88 5.71 -21.53
N GLN A 71 -2.64 5.21 -21.64
CA GLN A 71 -1.62 5.44 -20.63
C GLN A 71 -1.25 6.92 -20.53
N GLN A 72 -1.00 7.57 -21.68
CA GLN A 72 -0.67 9.00 -21.75
C GLN A 72 -1.77 9.84 -21.10
N LYS A 73 -3.03 9.65 -21.52
CA LYS A 73 -4.19 10.32 -20.88
C LYS A 73 -4.31 10.01 -19.38
N GLY A 74 -3.86 8.84 -18.94
CA GLY A 74 -3.77 8.49 -17.52
C GLY A 74 -2.72 9.31 -16.78
N MET A 75 -1.57 9.54 -17.40
CA MET A 75 -0.47 10.36 -16.87
C MET A 75 -0.88 11.83 -16.83
N ASP A 76 -1.43 12.37 -17.92
CA ASP A 76 -1.89 13.77 -17.99
C ASP A 76 -2.91 14.10 -16.87
N ARG A 77 -3.83 13.16 -16.59
CA ARG A 77 -4.78 13.31 -15.48
C ARG A 77 -4.11 13.25 -14.11
N ALA A 78 -3.10 12.41 -13.95
CA ALA A 78 -2.36 12.31 -12.69
C ALA A 78 -1.60 13.60 -12.42
N GLU A 79 -0.94 14.17 -13.43
CA GLU A 79 -0.24 15.46 -13.36
C GLU A 79 -1.22 16.58 -12.96
N ALA A 80 -2.39 16.66 -13.59
CA ALA A 80 -3.41 17.64 -13.21
C ALA A 80 -3.90 17.51 -11.76
N VAL A 81 -3.93 16.30 -11.19
CA VAL A 81 -4.30 16.06 -9.79
C VAL A 81 -3.16 16.48 -8.86
N VAL A 82 -1.91 16.20 -9.23
CA VAL A 82 -0.72 16.63 -8.48
C VAL A 82 -0.70 18.16 -8.38
N ASP A 83 -0.88 18.88 -9.49
CA ASP A 83 -0.96 20.34 -9.50
C ASP A 83 -2.05 20.90 -8.57
N GLN A 84 -3.22 20.25 -8.54
CA GLN A 84 -4.32 20.65 -7.66
C GLN A 84 -3.97 20.41 -6.19
N LEU A 85 -3.32 19.29 -5.87
CA LEU A 85 -2.88 18.98 -4.53
C LEU A 85 -1.82 19.98 -4.06
N GLU A 86 -0.84 20.30 -4.90
CA GLU A 86 0.19 21.30 -4.59
C GLU A 86 -0.42 22.67 -4.32
N LYS A 87 -1.36 23.12 -5.16
CA LYS A 87 -2.10 24.38 -4.93
C LYS A 87 -2.87 24.38 -3.61
N LYS A 88 -3.53 23.27 -3.26
CA LYS A 88 -4.28 23.13 -1.99
C LYS A 88 -3.34 23.12 -0.78
N VAL A 89 -2.22 22.41 -0.87
CA VAL A 89 -1.19 22.36 0.18
C VAL A 89 -0.59 23.74 0.40
N ASN A 90 -0.17 24.42 -0.67
CA ASN A 90 0.37 25.78 -0.59
C ASN A 90 -0.65 26.75 0.03
N ARG A 91 -1.93 26.66 -0.37
CA ARG A 91 -3.00 27.48 0.22
C ARG A 91 -3.22 27.15 1.70
N SER A 92 -3.09 25.90 2.12
CA SER A 92 -3.20 25.49 3.53
C SER A 92 -2.04 26.04 4.36
N ILE A 93 -0.81 25.88 3.87
CA ILE A 93 0.41 26.39 4.51
C ILE A 93 0.36 27.92 4.64
N ASN A 94 -0.09 28.63 3.62
CA ASN A 94 -0.20 30.09 3.70
C ASN A 94 -1.26 30.54 4.72
N ARG A 95 -2.38 29.81 4.84
CA ARG A 95 -3.36 30.08 5.90
C ARG A 95 -2.80 29.79 7.29
N SER A 96 -2.07 28.68 7.47
CA SER A 96 -1.46 28.37 8.76
C SER A 96 -0.44 29.44 9.13
N LYS A 97 0.43 29.85 8.22
CA LYS A 97 1.38 30.97 8.42
C LYS A 97 0.67 32.24 8.88
N ALA A 98 -0.40 32.66 8.18
CA ALA A 98 -1.15 33.86 8.55
C ALA A 98 -1.76 33.78 9.96
N VAL A 99 -2.28 32.61 10.36
CA VAL A 99 -2.79 32.39 11.73
C VAL A 99 -1.67 32.46 12.77
N HIS A 100 -0.52 31.85 12.50
CA HIS A 100 0.63 31.89 13.41
C HIS A 100 1.20 33.31 13.56
N SER A 101 1.31 34.07 12.46
CA SER A 101 1.74 35.47 12.49
C SER A 101 0.78 36.32 13.33
N ARG A 102 -0.54 36.20 13.11
CA ARG A 102 -1.53 36.91 13.92
C ARG A 102 -1.49 36.50 15.40
N LYS A 103 -1.29 35.21 15.68
CA LYS A 103 -1.14 34.74 17.06
C LYS A 103 0.08 35.38 17.72
N ALA A 104 1.22 35.46 17.04
CA ALA A 104 2.41 36.12 17.56
C ALA A 104 2.16 37.61 17.84
N GLU A 105 1.53 38.33 16.91
CA GLU A 105 1.14 39.74 17.12
C GLU A 105 0.20 39.92 18.32
N TRP A 106 -0.73 38.99 18.54
CA TRP A 106 -1.65 39.01 19.67
C TRP A 106 -0.96 38.73 21.01
N GLU A 107 -0.07 37.74 21.06
CA GLU A 107 0.75 37.45 22.25
C GLU A 107 1.65 38.64 22.60
N ASP A 108 2.22 39.32 21.61
CA ASP A 108 3.05 40.52 21.82
C ASP A 108 2.21 41.71 22.31
N GLN A 109 1.02 41.91 21.75
CA GLN A 109 0.09 42.94 22.23
C GLN A 109 -0.39 42.64 23.66
N ASN A 110 -0.73 41.39 23.96
CA ASN A 110 -1.11 40.98 25.31
C ASN A 110 0.04 41.11 26.30
N ARG A 111 1.28 40.78 25.90
CA ARG A 111 2.46 40.98 26.73
C ARG A 111 2.70 42.46 27.01
N LYS A 112 2.54 43.33 26.00
CA LYS A 112 2.60 44.78 26.17
C LYS A 112 1.48 45.29 27.07
N ALA A 113 0.24 44.83 26.88
CA ALA A 113 -0.90 45.20 27.71
C ALA A 113 -0.76 44.70 29.17
N ALA A 114 -0.20 43.51 29.38
CA ALA A 114 0.11 43.00 30.72
C ALA A 114 1.24 43.81 31.38
N ALA A 115 2.28 44.17 30.62
CA ALA A 115 3.36 45.04 31.11
C ALA A 115 2.85 46.44 31.45
N THR A 116 2.02 47.06 30.61
CA THR A 116 1.42 48.38 30.90
C THR A 116 0.41 48.29 32.04
N LYS A 117 -0.39 47.22 32.14
CA LYS A 117 -1.28 47.00 33.30
C LYS A 117 -0.49 46.81 34.58
N SER A 118 0.66 46.14 34.56
CA SER A 118 1.56 46.05 35.72
C SER A 118 2.14 47.43 36.10
N MET A 119 2.43 48.29 35.13
CA MET A 119 2.91 49.66 35.40
C MET A 119 1.80 50.59 35.90
N PHE A 120 0.57 50.43 35.40
CA PHE A 120 -0.58 51.25 35.78
C PHE A 120 -1.26 50.76 37.06
N ALA A 121 -1.17 49.47 37.39
CA ALA A 121 -1.68 48.92 38.65
C ALA A 121 -0.97 49.52 39.89
N GLY A 122 0.30 49.91 39.78
CA GLY A 122 0.99 50.66 40.84
C GLY A 122 0.52 52.11 41.00
N LEU A 123 -0.25 52.65 40.05
CA LEU A 123 -0.82 54.01 40.10
C LEU A 123 -2.31 54.00 40.50
N ASN A 124 -3.02 52.89 40.24
CA ASN A 124 -4.45 52.73 40.54
C ASN A 124 -4.74 52.26 41.98
N ASP A 125 -3.72 51.87 42.76
CA ASP A 125 -3.87 51.50 44.17
C ASP A 125 -4.09 52.72 45.09
N GLU A 126 -3.90 53.95 44.58
CA GLU A 126 -4.15 55.17 45.35
C GLU A 126 -5.55 55.79 45.12
N GLY A 127 -6.44 55.11 44.39
CA GLY A 127 -7.80 55.62 44.26
C GLY A 127 -8.73 54.73 43.45
N ASP A 128 -9.40 53.78 44.09
CA ASP A 128 -10.82 53.56 43.83
C ASP A 128 -11.50 52.73 44.94
N ASN A 129 -12.30 53.40 45.76
CA ASN A 129 -13.43 52.78 46.45
C ASN A 129 -14.68 53.44 45.88
N SER A 130 -15.18 52.93 44.76
CA SER A 130 -16.53 53.27 44.28
C SER A 130 -17.10 52.11 43.46
N ASP A 131 -17.87 51.31 44.19
CA ASP A 131 -18.99 50.51 43.74
C ASP A 131 -19.86 51.28 42.72
N ASP A 132 -20.08 50.75 41.50
CA ASP A 132 -21.33 50.99 40.77
C ASP A 132 -21.62 49.96 39.65
N ALA A 133 -22.68 49.21 39.90
CA ALA A 133 -23.73 48.73 39.00
C ALA A 133 -23.40 48.09 37.64
N MET A 134 -23.68 46.78 37.62
CA MET A 134 -24.04 45.96 36.46
C MET A 134 -25.15 46.60 35.60
N MET A 135 -24.88 46.94 34.34
CA MET A 135 -25.91 47.04 33.31
C MET A 135 -25.67 45.97 32.24
N ASP A 136 -26.52 44.94 32.35
CA ASP A 136 -26.84 43.96 31.32
C ASP A 136 -27.78 44.64 30.31
N ASP A 137 -27.32 44.88 29.08
CA ASP A 137 -28.17 45.30 27.95
C ASP A 137 -27.99 44.32 26.79
N GLU A 138 -28.71 43.21 26.88
CA GLU A 138 -28.94 42.27 25.80
C GLU A 138 -29.94 42.86 24.80
N ALA A 139 -29.45 43.34 23.65
CA ALA A 139 -30.27 43.67 22.49
C ALA A 139 -29.73 42.99 21.21
N PRO A 140 -30.52 42.15 20.51
CA PRO A 140 -30.07 41.42 19.33
C PRO A 140 -29.96 42.34 18.11
N SER A 141 -28.75 42.75 17.76
CA SER A 141 -28.51 43.49 16.51
C SER A 141 -28.69 42.57 15.29
N LYS A 142 -29.80 42.79 14.60
CA LYS A 142 -30.24 42.08 13.39
C LYS A 142 -29.14 42.09 12.33
N SER A 143 -28.81 40.90 11.83
CA SER A 143 -27.91 40.66 10.70
C SER A 143 -28.33 41.48 9.46
N LYS A 144 -27.57 42.53 9.13
CA LYS A 144 -27.68 43.19 7.81
C LYS A 144 -27.18 42.21 6.74
N LYS A 145 -28.12 41.65 5.97
CA LYS A 145 -27.84 40.90 4.74
C LYS A 145 -27.03 41.81 3.80
N ARG A 146 -25.78 41.43 3.55
CA ARG A 146 -24.92 42.09 2.57
C ARG A 146 -25.46 41.76 1.18
N ALA A 147 -26.14 42.72 0.56
CA ALA A 147 -26.59 42.60 -0.82
C ALA A 147 -25.36 42.43 -1.73
N LEU A 148 -25.33 41.34 -2.49
CA LEU A 148 -24.35 41.10 -3.55
C LEU A 148 -24.60 42.14 -4.66
N GLN A 149 -23.60 42.96 -4.96
CA GLN A 149 -23.64 43.76 -6.17
C GLN A 149 -23.52 42.84 -7.39
N PRO A 150 -24.30 43.06 -8.46
CA PRO A 150 -24.15 42.30 -9.70
C PRO A 150 -22.84 42.69 -10.38
N VAL A 151 -22.01 41.70 -10.66
CA VAL A 151 -20.79 41.83 -11.45
C VAL A 151 -21.22 42.15 -12.89
N PRO A 152 -20.73 43.23 -13.54
CA PRO A 152 -21.03 43.47 -14.94
C PRO A 152 -20.38 42.40 -15.80
N ALA A 153 -21.20 41.67 -16.56
CA ALA A 153 -20.76 40.75 -17.60
C ALA A 153 -19.97 41.53 -18.65
N GLN A 154 -18.67 41.25 -18.76
CA GLN A 154 -17.88 41.66 -19.92
C GLN A 154 -17.75 40.47 -20.85
N ASN A 155 -18.13 40.74 -22.10
CA ASN A 155 -18.39 39.83 -23.19
C ASN A 155 -17.19 38.93 -23.51
N LEU A 156 -17.46 37.64 -23.67
CA LEU A 156 -16.56 36.69 -24.32
C LEU A 156 -16.55 37.02 -25.82
N VAL A 157 -15.53 37.76 -26.27
CA VAL A 157 -15.18 37.78 -27.69
C VAL A 157 -14.55 36.43 -28.00
N ALA A 158 -15.24 35.67 -28.84
CA ALA A 158 -14.71 34.46 -29.44
C ALA A 158 -13.61 34.85 -30.44
N ASP A 159 -12.38 34.44 -30.18
CA ASP A 159 -11.36 34.37 -31.22
C ASP A 159 -11.68 33.15 -32.09
N GLU A 160 -12.29 33.40 -33.25
CA GLU A 160 -12.33 32.49 -34.38
C GLU A 160 -10.88 32.15 -34.81
N PRO A 161 -10.49 30.87 -34.98
CA PRO A 161 -9.18 30.55 -35.51
C PRO A 161 -9.12 30.93 -37.00
N ALA A 162 -8.29 31.92 -37.32
CA ALA A 162 -7.88 32.20 -38.69
C ALA A 162 -7.31 30.93 -39.33
N GLY A 163 -7.70 30.69 -40.58
CA GLY A 163 -7.48 29.47 -41.34
C GLY A 163 -6.02 29.00 -41.36
N ILE A 164 -5.88 27.69 -41.32
CA ILE A 164 -4.63 26.97 -41.56
C ILE A 164 -4.28 27.19 -43.04
N ASP A 165 -3.25 27.98 -43.33
CA ASP A 165 -2.57 27.99 -44.63
C ASP A 165 -1.72 26.72 -44.70
N VAL A 166 -2.30 25.67 -45.27
CA VAL A 166 -1.59 24.45 -45.67
C VAL A 166 -1.32 24.59 -47.15
N ASP A 167 -0.18 25.18 -47.51
CA ASP A 167 0.51 25.01 -48.80
C ASP A 167 1.82 25.79 -48.78
N GLU A 168 2.89 25.24 -48.17
CA GLU A 168 4.30 25.43 -48.55
C GLU A 168 5.17 24.59 -47.58
N ASP A 169 6.22 23.95 -48.11
CA ASP A 169 7.19 23.06 -47.44
C ASP A 169 6.93 21.54 -47.45
N ILE A 170 6.82 20.98 -48.67
CA ILE A 170 7.54 19.73 -48.99
C ILE A 170 8.65 20.09 -49.98
N THR A 171 9.91 19.98 -49.53
CA THR A 171 11.10 19.79 -50.38
C THR A 171 11.84 18.57 -49.87
#